data_AF-A0A832WFE4-F1
#
_entry.id   AF-A0A832WFE4-F1
#
_cell.length_a   1.000
_cell.length_b   1.000
_cell.length_c   1.000
_cell.angle_alpha   90.00
_cell.angle_beta   90.00
_cell.angle_gamma   90.00
#
_symmetry.space_group_name_H-M   'P 1'
#
loop_
_entity.id
_entity.type
_entity.pdbx_description
1 polymer ?
#
loop_
_entity_poly.entity_id
_entity_poly.type
_entity_poly.pdbx_seq_one_letter_code
_entity_poly.pdbx_strand_id
1 'polypeptide(L)'
;MYNMGASTKPGYDIANKSREIIKSLIDEETKDLTYEERDIVERVVHSTADPEYAKLVKISPTFVETALKCFDNKEDILTDINMVKSGITRYDGKVMCYIRDERAVKLAKKEEITRSAAAMRIAAEDGFKGVVAIGNAPTALFEVMRLVEEGQMDAKAVAGVPVGFVGAADSKEALSKTDIPYVITTGPKGGTPIAVAVINSLLNIRKKD
;
A
#
# COMPACT_ATOMS: atom_id res chain seq x y z
N MET A 1 3.75 21.50 -7.15
CA MET A 1 2.67 21.14 -8.12
C MET A 1 2.38 19.64 -8.03
N TYR A 2 1.10 19.24 -7.92
CA TYR A 2 0.68 17.83 -8.00
C TYR A 2 0.89 17.34 -9.43
N ASN A 3 1.88 16.47 -9.61
CA ASN A 3 2.37 16.21 -10.96
C ASN A 3 1.76 14.93 -11.59
N MET A 4 1.29 13.93 -10.84
CA MET A 4 0.83 12.64 -11.40
C MET A 4 1.74 12.03 -12.49
N GLY A 5 3.03 12.39 -12.51
CA GLY A 5 3.98 11.97 -13.55
C GLY A 5 3.98 12.83 -14.83
N ALA A 6 3.17 13.89 -14.92
CA ALA A 6 3.24 14.85 -16.02
C ALA A 6 4.61 15.55 -16.08
N SER A 7 4.96 16.02 -17.26
CA SER A 7 6.21 16.78 -17.47
C SER A 7 6.04 17.87 -18.52
N THR A 8 4.82 18.01 -19.05
CA THR A 8 4.47 18.93 -20.13
C THR A 8 3.20 19.66 -19.76
N LYS A 9 3.03 20.89 -20.28
CA LYS A 9 1.83 21.70 -20.04
C LYS A 9 0.52 20.92 -20.33
N PRO A 10 0.36 20.22 -21.47
CA PRO A 10 -0.84 19.42 -21.71
C PRO A 10 -1.04 18.31 -20.66
N GLY A 11 0.04 17.66 -20.21
CA GLY A 11 -0.02 16.67 -19.15
C GLY A 11 -0.49 17.25 -17.82
N TYR A 12 -0.04 18.45 -17.47
CA TYR A 12 -0.51 19.15 -16.27
C TYR A 12 -1.98 19.54 -16.37
N ASP A 13 -2.44 20.02 -17.53
CA ASP A 13 -3.84 20.40 -17.75
C ASP A 13 -4.77 19.19 -17.58
N ILE A 14 -4.41 18.04 -18.16
CA ILE A 14 -5.14 16.77 -18.00
C ILE A 14 -5.17 16.33 -16.53
N ALA A 15 -4.01 16.35 -15.86
CA ALA A 15 -3.91 15.93 -14.46
C ALA A 15 -4.75 16.81 -13.53
N ASN A 16 -4.70 18.14 -13.73
CA ASN A 16 -5.50 19.08 -12.97
C ASN A 16 -6.99 18.88 -13.23
N LYS A 17 -7.39 18.69 -14.49
CA LYS A 17 -8.80 18.50 -14.82
C LYS A 17 -9.36 17.20 -14.26
N SER A 18 -8.59 16.12 -14.34
CA SER A 18 -8.95 14.84 -13.71
C SER A 18 -9.15 15.01 -12.21
N ARG A 19 -8.27 15.76 -11.54
CA ARG A 19 -8.37 16.00 -10.10
C ARG A 19 -9.61 16.80 -9.71
N GLU A 20 -9.96 17.84 -10.47
CA GLU A 20 -11.20 18.60 -10.24
C GLU A 20 -12.44 17.69 -10.29
N ILE A 21 -12.50 16.83 -11.31
CA ILE A 21 -13.61 15.87 -11.48
C ILE A 21 -13.64 14.91 -10.30
N ILE A 22 -12.51 14.29 -9.96
CA ILE A 22 -12.43 13.33 -8.84
C ILE A 22 -12.90 13.99 -7.54
N LYS A 23 -12.40 15.19 -7.23
CA LYS A 23 -12.82 15.93 -6.03
C LYS A 23 -14.33 16.11 -5.96
N SER A 24 -14.97 16.47 -7.07
CA SER A 24 -16.44 16.61 -7.11
C SER A 24 -17.20 15.30 -6.92
N LEU A 25 -16.59 14.15 -7.25
CA LEU A 25 -17.24 12.83 -7.16
C LEU A 25 -17.16 12.21 -5.77
N ILE A 26 -16.23 12.67 -4.91
CA ILE A 26 -15.93 12.04 -3.62
C ILE A 26 -15.94 13.03 -2.44
N ASP A 27 -16.36 14.28 -2.67
CA ASP A 27 -16.24 15.35 -1.67
C ASP A 27 -17.00 15.01 -0.38
N GLU A 28 -18.22 14.49 -0.50
CA GLU A 28 -19.03 14.10 0.64
C GLU A 28 -18.43 12.92 1.42
N GLU A 29 -17.91 11.91 0.72
CA GLU A 29 -17.27 10.74 1.33
C GLU A 29 -15.93 11.07 1.99
N THR A 30 -15.28 12.18 1.61
CA THR A 30 -13.93 12.53 2.06
C THR A 30 -13.86 13.82 2.88
N LYS A 31 -15.00 14.42 3.23
CA LYS A 31 -15.06 15.72 3.92
C LYS A 31 -14.39 15.77 5.29
N ASP A 32 -14.39 14.65 6.01
CA ASP A 32 -13.85 14.53 7.36
C ASP A 32 -12.39 14.01 7.37
N LEU A 33 -11.82 13.70 6.21
CA LEU A 33 -10.44 13.23 6.08
C LEU A 33 -9.44 14.39 6.15
N THR A 34 -8.24 14.12 6.66
CA THR A 34 -7.14 15.08 6.55
C THR A 34 -6.74 15.29 5.09
N TYR A 35 -5.92 16.31 4.83
CA TYR A 35 -5.40 16.57 3.49
C TYR A 35 -4.63 15.36 2.93
N GLU A 36 -3.81 14.70 3.75
CA GLU A 36 -3.00 13.54 3.38
C GLU A 36 -3.87 12.32 3.11
N GLU A 37 -4.84 12.04 3.98
CA GLU A 37 -5.81 10.96 3.80
C GLU A 37 -6.63 11.17 2.53
N ARG A 38 -7.07 12.40 2.27
CA ARG A 38 -7.80 12.77 1.06
C ARG A 38 -6.93 12.64 -0.20
N ASP A 39 -5.64 13.00 -0.17
CA ASP A 39 -4.74 12.80 -1.31
C ASP A 39 -4.54 11.31 -1.62
N ILE A 40 -4.51 10.45 -0.60
CA ILE A 40 -4.49 8.98 -0.77
C ILE A 40 -5.75 8.53 -1.51
N VAL A 41 -6.93 8.89 -1.02
CA VAL A 41 -8.22 8.47 -1.62
C VAL A 41 -8.36 9.01 -3.04
N GLU A 42 -8.07 10.30 -3.28
CA GLU A 42 -8.10 10.91 -4.61
C GLU A 42 -7.21 10.15 -5.60
N ARG A 43 -6.02 9.74 -5.15
CA ARG A 43 -5.08 9.02 -6.01
C ARG A 43 -5.50 7.57 -6.28
N VAL A 44 -6.14 6.93 -5.31
CA VAL A 44 -6.76 5.61 -5.50
C VAL A 44 -7.87 5.69 -6.53
N VAL A 45 -8.78 6.66 -6.41
CA VAL A 45 -9.87 6.87 -7.39
C VAL A 45 -9.32 7.21 -8.77
N HIS A 46 -8.26 8.01 -8.84
CA HIS A 46 -7.58 8.30 -10.10
C HIS A 46 -7.01 7.05 -10.77
N SER A 47 -6.35 6.16 -10.00
CA SER A 47 -5.69 4.98 -10.55
C SER A 47 -6.65 3.86 -10.98
N THR A 48 -7.90 3.92 -10.52
CA THR A 48 -8.94 2.91 -10.81
C THR A 48 -10.08 3.44 -11.67
N ALA A 49 -10.22 4.77 -11.80
CA ALA A 49 -11.39 5.44 -12.34
C ALA A 49 -12.71 5.02 -11.65
N ASP A 50 -12.64 4.68 -10.37
CA ASP A 50 -13.77 4.15 -9.60
C ASP A 50 -13.98 4.96 -8.30
N PRO A 51 -14.97 5.87 -8.27
CA PRO A 51 -15.28 6.69 -7.09
C PRO A 51 -15.76 5.88 -5.88
N GLU A 52 -16.20 4.63 -6.05
CA GLU A 52 -16.66 3.79 -4.94
C GLU A 52 -15.54 3.58 -3.91
N TYR A 53 -14.28 3.62 -4.33
CA TYR A 53 -13.14 3.50 -3.41
C TYR A 53 -13.13 4.56 -2.31
N ALA A 54 -13.76 5.73 -2.49
CA ALA A 54 -13.92 6.71 -1.41
C ALA A 54 -14.70 6.18 -0.21
N LYS A 55 -15.59 5.19 -0.42
CA LYS A 55 -16.35 4.51 0.64
C LYS A 55 -15.64 3.28 1.19
N LEU A 56 -14.74 2.70 0.40
CA LEU A 56 -14.09 1.42 0.71
C LEU A 56 -12.77 1.63 1.44
N VAL A 57 -12.05 2.72 1.17
CA VAL A 57 -10.77 3.01 1.82
C VAL A 57 -11.01 3.29 3.30
N LYS A 58 -10.26 2.59 4.15
CA LYS A 58 -10.19 2.86 5.59
C LYS A 58 -8.73 3.05 5.98
N ILE A 59 -8.44 4.14 6.69
CA ILE A 59 -7.12 4.51 7.15
C ILE A 59 -7.17 4.51 8.67
N SER A 60 -6.23 3.82 9.33
CA SER A 60 -6.11 3.88 10.78
C SER A 60 -5.53 5.24 11.20
N PRO A 61 -5.89 5.78 12.38
CA PRO A 61 -5.50 7.14 12.77
C PRO A 61 -3.99 7.44 12.70
N THR A 62 -3.13 6.45 12.93
CA THR A 62 -1.66 6.62 12.99
C THR A 62 -0.94 6.24 11.70
N PHE A 63 -1.65 5.79 10.66
CA PHE A 63 -1.03 5.25 9.44
C PHE A 63 -0.20 6.29 8.70
N VAL A 64 -0.79 7.45 8.42
CA VAL A 64 -0.14 8.51 7.63
C VAL A 64 1.14 8.99 8.32
N GLU A 65 1.03 9.38 9.59
CA GLU A 65 2.17 9.86 10.38
C GLU A 65 3.29 8.81 10.46
N THR A 66 2.93 7.55 10.76
CA THR A 66 3.91 6.46 10.89
C THR A 66 4.62 6.19 9.57
N ALA A 67 3.88 6.10 8.47
CA ALA A 67 4.45 5.82 7.16
C ALA A 67 5.36 6.96 6.66
N LEU A 68 4.97 8.22 6.86
CA LEU A 68 5.81 9.37 6.52
C LEU A 68 7.12 9.36 7.33
N LYS A 69 7.04 9.11 8.64
CA LYS A 69 8.22 8.99 9.51
C LYS A 69 9.17 7.87 9.07
N CYS A 70 8.65 6.72 8.64
CA CYS A 70 9.47 5.66 8.06
C CYS A 70 10.22 6.14 6.82
N PHE A 71 9.55 6.88 5.93
CA PHE A 71 10.16 7.38 4.70
C PHE A 71 11.19 8.49 4.96
N ASP A 72 10.99 9.33 5.97
CA ASP A 72 11.98 10.32 6.41
C ASP A 72 13.25 9.66 6.94
N ASN A 73 13.08 8.56 7.68
CA ASN A 73 14.17 7.73 8.18
C ASN A 73 14.77 6.79 7.11
N LYS A 74 14.27 6.83 5.87
CA LYS A 74 14.68 5.96 4.76
C LYS A 74 14.55 4.47 5.06
N GLU A 75 13.57 4.08 5.88
CA GLU A 75 13.25 2.68 6.19
C GLU A 75 12.73 1.94 4.96
N ASP A 76 12.75 0.62 4.94
CA ASP A 76 12.48 -0.10 3.70
C ASP A 76 10.99 -0.14 3.33
N ILE A 77 10.70 -0.27 2.03
CA ILE A 77 9.37 -0.62 1.52
C ILE A 77 9.40 -2.07 1.06
N LEU A 78 8.59 -2.93 1.66
CA LEU A 78 8.43 -4.31 1.22
C LEU A 78 7.14 -4.48 0.42
N THR A 79 7.20 -5.22 -0.69
CA THR A 79 6.04 -5.48 -1.54
C THR A 79 5.80 -6.98 -1.74
N ASP A 80 4.54 -7.37 -1.84
CA ASP A 80 4.14 -8.77 -2.04
C ASP A 80 4.48 -9.30 -3.44
N ILE A 81 4.37 -8.45 -4.47
CA ILE A 81 4.69 -8.80 -5.85
C ILE A 81 5.47 -7.71 -6.59
N ASN A 82 6.24 -8.12 -7.61
CA ASN A 82 7.07 -7.21 -8.41
C ASN A 82 6.29 -6.10 -9.12
N MET A 83 5.00 -6.31 -9.41
CA MET A 83 4.17 -5.28 -10.05
C MET A 83 3.97 -4.07 -9.12
N VAL A 84 3.77 -4.30 -7.82
CA VAL A 84 3.68 -3.23 -6.82
C VAL A 84 5.03 -2.52 -6.71
N LYS A 85 6.14 -3.28 -6.57
CA LYS A 85 7.50 -2.72 -6.57
C LYS A 85 7.77 -1.81 -7.77
N SER A 86 7.40 -2.25 -8.98
CA SER A 86 7.66 -1.52 -10.22
C SER A 86 6.87 -0.22 -10.34
N GLY A 87 5.71 -0.12 -9.67
CA GLY A 87 4.88 1.08 -9.68
C GLY A 87 5.30 2.13 -8.63
N ILE A 88 6.09 1.74 -7.62
CA ILE A 88 6.59 2.69 -6.61
C ILE A 88 7.71 3.51 -7.23
N THR A 89 7.58 4.83 -7.17
CA THR A 89 8.52 5.76 -7.81
C THR A 89 9.12 6.72 -6.79
N ARG A 90 10.36 7.16 -7.06
CA ARG A 90 10.98 8.31 -6.37
C ARG A 90 11.12 8.12 -4.84
N TYR A 91 11.51 6.91 -4.43
CA TYR A 91 11.91 6.64 -3.06
C TYR A 91 13.44 6.58 -2.95
N ASP A 92 14.00 7.25 -1.94
CA ASP A 92 15.45 7.29 -1.71
C ASP A 92 15.96 6.10 -0.89
N GLY A 93 15.06 5.39 -0.19
CA GLY A 93 15.35 4.13 0.49
C GLY A 93 15.19 2.91 -0.42
N LYS A 94 15.14 1.70 0.17
CA LYS A 94 15.02 0.47 -0.62
C LYS A 94 13.56 0.08 -0.83
N VAL A 95 13.25 -0.39 -2.05
CA VAL A 95 11.99 -1.06 -2.36
C VAL A 95 12.28 -2.53 -2.70
N MET A 96 11.80 -3.43 -1.83
CA MET A 96 12.13 -4.85 -1.85
C MET A 96 10.92 -5.71 -2.26
N CYS A 97 11.21 -6.84 -2.88
CA CYS A 97 10.21 -7.85 -3.22
C CYS A 97 10.91 -9.20 -3.34
N TYR A 98 10.52 -10.15 -2.51
CA TYR A 98 11.15 -11.48 -2.44
C TYR A 98 10.34 -12.56 -3.17
N ILE A 99 9.28 -12.21 -3.90
CA ILE A 99 8.40 -13.18 -4.58
C ILE A 99 9.12 -14.08 -5.60
N ARG A 100 10.26 -13.63 -6.13
CA ARG A 100 11.14 -14.38 -7.05
C ARG A 100 12.46 -14.84 -6.40
N ASP A 101 12.67 -14.58 -5.12
CA ASP A 101 13.84 -15.06 -4.39
C ASP A 101 13.80 -16.60 -4.35
N GLU A 102 14.92 -17.24 -4.70
CA GLU A 102 15.01 -18.69 -4.71
C GLU A 102 14.72 -19.31 -3.33
N ARG A 103 15.09 -18.63 -2.24
CA ARG A 103 14.80 -19.03 -0.87
C ARG A 103 13.30 -19.06 -0.64
N ALA A 104 12.57 -18.02 -1.05
CA ALA A 104 11.12 -17.97 -0.94
C ALA A 104 10.44 -19.06 -1.79
N VAL A 105 10.95 -19.34 -2.99
CA VAL A 105 10.43 -20.42 -3.85
C VAL A 105 10.65 -21.79 -3.21
N LYS A 106 11.84 -22.05 -2.65
CA LYS A 106 12.17 -23.31 -1.95
C LYS A 106 11.33 -23.46 -0.68
N LEU A 107 11.22 -22.40 0.13
CA LEU A 107 10.44 -22.39 1.36
C LEU A 107 8.95 -22.64 1.11
N ALA A 108 8.36 -21.98 0.10
CA ALA A 108 6.96 -22.19 -0.28
C ALA A 108 6.66 -23.65 -0.61
N LYS A 109 7.54 -24.32 -1.35
CA LYS A 109 7.40 -25.75 -1.68
C LYS A 109 7.57 -26.64 -0.45
N LYS A 110 8.56 -26.33 0.39
CA LYS A 110 8.89 -27.13 1.58
C LYS A 110 7.78 -27.10 2.63
N GLU A 111 7.21 -25.93 2.87
CA GLU A 111 6.23 -25.67 3.94
C GLU A 111 4.78 -25.69 3.42
N GLU A 112 4.56 -26.00 2.14
CA GLU A 112 3.25 -26.02 1.47
C GLU A 112 2.45 -24.70 1.62
N ILE A 113 3.16 -23.56 1.64
CA ILE A 113 2.57 -22.22 1.68
C ILE A 113 2.70 -21.51 0.33
N THR A 114 2.01 -20.37 0.18
CA THR A 114 2.15 -19.55 -1.03
C THR A 114 3.53 -18.90 -1.10
N ARG A 115 4.01 -18.65 -2.32
CA ARG A 115 5.26 -17.90 -2.53
C ARG A 115 5.24 -16.51 -1.92
N SER A 116 4.08 -15.86 -1.88
CA SER A 116 3.91 -14.52 -1.32
C SER A 116 4.02 -14.53 0.21
N ALA A 117 3.50 -15.55 0.90
CA ALA A 117 3.73 -15.73 2.34
C ALA A 117 5.21 -16.04 2.62
N ALA A 118 5.80 -17.01 1.88
CA ALA A 118 7.22 -17.33 2.02
C ALA A 118 8.13 -16.10 1.80
N ALA A 119 7.80 -15.23 0.85
CA ALA A 119 8.53 -13.98 0.60
C ALA A 119 8.51 -13.01 1.79
N MET A 120 7.42 -12.97 2.57
CA MET A 120 7.37 -12.15 3.80
C MET A 120 8.29 -12.72 4.88
N ARG A 121 8.35 -14.06 5.02
CA ARG A 121 9.28 -14.73 5.94
C ARG A 121 10.74 -14.43 5.59
N ILE A 122 11.12 -14.53 4.32
CA ILE A 122 12.48 -14.19 3.88
C ILE A 122 12.81 -12.72 4.17
N ALA A 123 11.86 -11.81 3.97
CA ALA A 123 12.08 -10.40 4.31
C ALA A 123 12.28 -10.19 5.83
N ALA A 124 11.52 -10.90 6.65
CA ALA A 124 11.67 -10.87 8.12
C ALA A 124 13.03 -11.43 8.56
N GLU A 125 13.45 -12.57 8.00
CA GLU A 125 14.79 -13.16 8.23
C GLU A 125 15.93 -12.21 7.84
N ASP A 126 15.76 -11.46 6.75
CA ASP A 126 16.72 -10.45 6.28
C ASP A 126 16.62 -9.12 7.08
N GLY A 127 15.85 -9.09 8.18
CA GLY A 127 15.79 -7.96 9.10
C GLY A 127 14.96 -6.77 8.61
N PHE A 128 13.89 -7.04 7.85
CA PHE A 128 13.01 -5.98 7.34
C PHE A 128 12.48 -5.07 8.46
N LYS A 129 12.56 -3.77 8.19
CA LYS A 129 11.95 -2.70 8.98
C LYS A 129 11.40 -1.62 8.06
N GLY A 130 10.13 -1.26 8.24
CA GLY A 130 9.51 -0.15 7.51
C GLY A 130 8.07 -0.43 7.09
N VAL A 131 7.70 -0.01 5.87
CA VAL A 131 6.32 -0.05 5.37
C VAL A 131 6.10 -1.23 4.44
N VAL A 132 5.04 -2.01 4.66
CA VAL A 132 4.65 -3.11 3.77
C VAL A 132 3.51 -2.69 2.85
N ALA A 133 3.61 -2.99 1.56
CA ALA A 133 2.57 -2.72 0.57
C ALA A 133 2.12 -4.02 -0.12
N ILE A 134 0.88 -4.43 0.14
CA ILE A 134 0.30 -5.68 -0.34
C ILE A 134 -0.84 -5.35 -1.28
N GLY A 135 -0.61 -5.57 -2.57
CA GLY A 135 -1.59 -5.27 -3.61
C GLY A 135 -2.26 -6.51 -4.21
N ASN A 136 -1.79 -7.72 -3.92
CA ASN A 136 -2.27 -8.92 -4.60
C ASN A 136 -2.67 -10.03 -3.62
N ALA A 137 -1.77 -10.45 -2.74
CA ALA A 137 -1.92 -11.74 -2.06
C ALA A 137 -2.45 -11.62 -0.63
N PRO A 138 -3.68 -12.10 -0.33
CA PRO A 138 -4.20 -12.14 1.04
C PRO A 138 -3.32 -12.95 2.00
N THR A 139 -2.70 -14.01 1.49
CA THR A 139 -1.78 -14.86 2.26
C THR A 139 -0.51 -14.13 2.69
N ALA A 140 -0.02 -13.16 1.91
CA ALA A 140 1.08 -12.31 2.38
C ALA A 140 0.63 -11.40 3.52
N LEU A 141 -0.61 -10.91 3.49
CA LEU A 141 -1.13 -10.03 4.53
C LEU A 141 -1.31 -10.77 5.85
N PHE A 142 -1.90 -11.98 5.82
CA PHE A 142 -1.95 -12.85 7.00
C PHE A 142 -0.56 -13.16 7.55
N GLU A 143 0.39 -13.46 6.68
CA GLU A 143 1.74 -13.80 7.10
C GLU A 143 2.47 -12.61 7.76
N VAL A 144 2.30 -11.39 7.25
CA VAL A 144 2.85 -10.18 7.89
C VAL A 144 2.29 -9.98 9.29
N MET A 145 0.96 -10.09 9.46
CA MET A 145 0.35 -9.96 10.79
C MET A 145 0.90 -10.99 11.77
N ARG A 146 1.00 -12.26 11.35
CA ARG A 146 1.58 -13.34 12.16
C ARG A 146 3.03 -13.04 12.56
N LEU A 147 3.87 -12.62 11.60
CA LEU A 147 5.28 -12.31 11.84
C LEU A 147 5.47 -11.13 12.81
N VAL A 148 4.59 -10.12 12.74
CA VAL A 148 4.62 -8.97 13.68
C VAL A 148 4.17 -9.40 15.07
N GLU A 149 3.08 -10.17 15.17
CA GLU A 149 2.57 -10.71 16.45
C GLU A 149 3.64 -11.58 17.16
N GLU A 150 4.40 -12.36 16.39
CA GLU A 150 5.51 -13.18 16.90
C GLU A 150 6.81 -12.39 17.15
N GLY A 151 6.84 -11.08 16.89
CA GLY A 151 8.03 -10.24 17.07
C GLY A 151 9.17 -10.53 16.08
N GLN A 152 8.87 -11.19 14.97
CA GLN A 152 9.84 -11.59 13.94
C GLN A 152 10.01 -10.56 12.83
N MET A 153 9.09 -9.59 12.70
CA MET A 153 9.11 -8.59 11.64
C MET A 153 8.77 -7.20 12.18
N ASP A 154 9.56 -6.19 11.82
CA ASP A 154 9.34 -4.80 12.25
C ASP A 154 8.55 -3.99 11.21
N ALA A 155 7.33 -4.45 10.89
CA ALA A 155 6.42 -3.74 10.00
C ALA A 155 5.76 -2.56 10.73
N LYS A 156 6.18 -1.34 10.40
CA LYS A 156 5.72 -0.09 11.03
C LYS A 156 4.34 0.34 10.55
N ALA A 157 4.02 0.08 9.28
CA ALA A 157 2.73 0.37 8.70
C ALA A 157 2.45 -0.55 7.51
N VAL A 158 1.18 -0.79 7.20
CA VAL A 158 0.76 -1.71 6.14
C VAL A 158 -0.28 -1.08 5.21
N ALA A 159 0.05 -0.96 3.93
CA ALA A 159 -0.92 -0.75 2.86
C ALA A 159 -1.51 -2.11 2.44
N GLY A 160 -2.51 -2.57 3.18
CA GLY A 160 -3.15 -3.88 3.06
C GLY A 160 -4.34 -3.84 2.10
N VAL A 161 -4.07 -3.88 0.80
CA VAL A 161 -5.11 -3.79 -0.24
C VAL A 161 -5.08 -4.97 -1.23
N PRO A 162 -4.91 -6.24 -0.80
CA PRO A 162 -5.02 -7.36 -1.71
C PRO A 162 -6.41 -7.41 -2.35
N VAL A 163 -6.44 -7.82 -3.61
CA VAL A 163 -7.68 -8.07 -4.38
C VAL A 163 -7.97 -9.56 -4.41
N GLY A 164 -9.24 -9.93 -4.35
CA GLY A 164 -9.63 -11.32 -4.58
C GLY A 164 -10.99 -11.67 -4.03
N PHE A 165 -11.50 -12.82 -4.45
CA PHE A 165 -12.77 -13.36 -4.00
C PHE A 165 -12.63 -14.35 -2.84
N VAL A 166 -11.40 -14.74 -2.50
CA VAL A 166 -11.10 -15.67 -1.40
C VAL A 166 -10.06 -15.03 -0.49
N GLY A 167 -10.39 -14.89 0.79
CA GLY A 167 -9.50 -14.39 1.84
C GLY A 167 -9.14 -12.89 1.78
N ALA A 168 -9.39 -12.18 0.67
CA ALA A 168 -9.04 -10.77 0.56
C ALA A 168 -9.80 -9.90 1.57
N ALA A 169 -11.13 -10.02 1.63
CA ALA A 169 -11.95 -9.29 2.60
C ALA A 169 -11.51 -9.64 4.05
N ASP A 170 -11.39 -10.93 4.35
CA ASP A 170 -11.04 -11.43 5.68
C ASP A 170 -9.65 -10.96 6.13
N SER A 171 -8.65 -11.00 5.24
CA SER A 171 -7.28 -10.56 5.58
C SER A 171 -7.20 -9.07 5.92
N LYS A 172 -7.99 -8.24 5.23
CA LYS A 172 -8.05 -6.79 5.45
C LYS A 172 -8.83 -6.45 6.70
N GLU A 173 -9.92 -7.17 6.96
CA GLU A 173 -10.66 -7.06 8.21
C GLU A 173 -9.80 -7.50 9.41
N ALA A 174 -9.05 -8.60 9.28
CA ALA A 174 -8.12 -9.06 10.29
C ALA A 174 -7.05 -7.99 10.59
N LEU A 175 -6.45 -7.38 9.55
CA LEU A 175 -5.50 -6.27 9.74
C LEU A 175 -6.12 -5.11 10.53
N SER A 176 -7.38 -4.79 10.25
CA SER A 176 -8.08 -3.69 10.93
C SER A 176 -8.29 -3.90 12.44
N LYS A 177 -8.12 -5.14 12.91
CA LYS A 177 -8.26 -5.54 14.32
C LYS A 177 -6.91 -5.68 15.03
N THR A 178 -5.79 -5.42 14.34
CA THR A 178 -4.45 -5.39 14.94
C THR A 178 -4.06 -3.96 15.36
N ASP A 179 -2.96 -3.84 16.10
CA ASP A 179 -2.37 -2.55 16.46
C ASP A 179 -1.45 -1.97 15.36
N ILE A 180 -1.28 -2.68 14.24
CA ILE A 180 -0.41 -2.25 13.14
C ILE A 180 -1.10 -1.10 12.39
N PRO A 181 -0.48 0.09 12.25
CA PRO A 181 -1.04 1.17 11.44
C PRO A 181 -1.30 0.72 10.00
N TYR A 182 -2.50 0.99 9.47
CA TYR A 182 -2.92 0.46 8.19
C TYR A 182 -3.67 1.45 7.30
N VAL A 183 -3.63 1.15 6.00
CA VAL A 183 -4.69 1.51 5.06
C VAL A 183 -5.16 0.27 4.34
N ILE A 184 -6.48 0.09 4.29
CA ILE A 184 -7.14 -1.04 3.63
C ILE A 184 -8.25 -0.57 2.70
N THR A 185 -8.79 -1.51 1.94
CA THR A 185 -10.07 -1.36 1.24
C THR A 185 -11.03 -2.43 1.76
N THR A 186 -12.29 -2.12 2.01
CA THR A 186 -13.26 -3.15 2.44
C THR A 186 -13.69 -4.06 1.28
N GLY A 187 -14.14 -5.29 1.59
CA GLY A 187 -14.66 -6.24 0.59
C GLY A 187 -13.58 -6.86 -0.31
N PRO A 188 -13.94 -7.36 -1.51
CA PRO A 188 -13.01 -8.06 -2.40
C PRO A 188 -12.13 -7.13 -3.26
N LYS A 189 -12.51 -5.85 -3.39
CA LYS A 189 -11.79 -4.86 -4.19
C LYS A 189 -10.44 -4.54 -3.55
N GLY A 190 -9.46 -4.22 -4.38
CA GLY A 190 -8.08 -3.95 -3.98
C GLY A 190 -7.22 -3.93 -5.23
N GLY A 191 -5.94 -4.20 -5.10
CA GLY A 191 -5.08 -4.41 -6.25
C GLY A 191 -3.77 -3.65 -6.19
N THR A 192 -2.88 -4.00 -7.12
CA THR A 192 -1.64 -3.28 -7.37
C THR A 192 -1.83 -1.78 -7.59
N PRO A 193 -2.83 -1.30 -8.39
CA PRO A 193 -3.00 0.14 -8.59
C PRO A 193 -3.28 0.91 -7.29
N ILE A 194 -3.98 0.28 -6.34
CA ILE A 194 -4.33 0.87 -5.05
C ILE A 194 -3.09 0.92 -4.16
N ALA A 195 -2.36 -0.19 -4.02
CA ALA A 195 -1.14 -0.26 -3.21
C ALA A 195 -0.10 0.78 -3.69
N VAL A 196 0.06 0.88 -5.02
CA VAL A 196 0.97 1.85 -5.65
C VAL A 196 0.48 3.28 -5.45
N ALA A 197 -0.83 3.54 -5.56
CA ALA A 197 -1.41 4.87 -5.35
C ALA A 197 -1.19 5.37 -3.92
N VAL A 198 -1.44 4.52 -2.91
CA VAL A 198 -1.20 4.82 -1.50
C VAL A 198 0.26 5.23 -1.28
N ILE A 199 1.21 4.36 -1.64
CA ILE A 199 2.63 4.60 -1.36
C ILE A 199 3.12 5.84 -2.10
N ASN A 200 2.77 5.99 -3.39
CA ASN A 200 3.21 7.16 -4.15
C ASN A 200 2.54 8.46 -3.70
N SER A 201 1.34 8.43 -3.10
CA SER A 201 0.70 9.62 -2.51
C SER A 201 1.55 10.12 -1.34
N LEU A 202 1.87 9.25 -0.38
CA LEU A 202 2.75 9.57 0.75
C LEU A 202 4.12 10.11 0.31
N LEU A 203 4.78 9.44 -0.65
CA LEU A 203 6.07 9.88 -1.18
C LEU A 203 6.02 11.26 -1.87
N ASN A 204 4.86 11.62 -2.43
CA ASN A 204 4.66 12.92 -3.06
C ASN A 204 4.29 14.03 -2.06
N ILE A 205 3.58 13.69 -0.98
CA ILE A 205 3.30 14.62 0.13
C ILE A 205 4.62 15.07 0.75
N ARG A 206 5.50 14.12 1.11
CA ARG A 206 6.84 14.39 1.67
C ARG A 206 7.70 15.36 0.86
N LYS A 207 7.50 15.46 -0.46
CA LYS A 207 8.28 16.38 -1.33
C LYS A 207 7.78 17.82 -1.31
N LYS A 208 6.58 18.06 -0.78
CA LYS A 208 5.98 19.40 -0.72
C LYS A 208 6.35 20.14 0.56
N ASP A 209 6.90 19.44 1.54
CA ASP A 209 7.54 19.97 2.73
C ASP A 209 9.03 20.23 2.46
#